data_AF-A0A314YL64-F1
#
_entry.id   AF-A0A314YL64-F1
#
_cell.length_a   1.000
_cell.length_b   1.000
_cell.length_c   1.000
_cell.angle_alpha   90.00
_cell.angle_beta   90.00
_cell.angle_gamma   90.00
#
_symmetry.space_group_name_H-M   'P 1'
#
loop_
_entity.id
_entity.type
_entity.pdbx_description
1 polymer ?
#
loop_
_entity_poly.entity_id
_entity_poly.type
_entity_poly.pdbx_seq_one_letter_code
_entity_poly.pdbx_strand_id
1 'polypeptide(L)'
;MGGAVTEIDLRVVLSKRLTIQAAGLRYRSPENKAAIVREVENNVWPAIVAGKVKPVVYKYFPLSEAAEAHRLMESSKHIGKILLLP
;
A
#
# COMPACT_ATOMS: atom_id res chain seq x y z
N MET A 1 -2.79 -15.52 5.08
CA MET A 1 -2.24 -15.42 6.46
C MET A 1 -0.78 -15.81 6.41
N GLY A 2 0.14 -14.84 6.27
CA GLY A 2 1.56 -15.04 6.54
C GLY A 2 1.88 -14.11 7.69
N GLY A 3 2.11 -14.66 8.88
CA GLY A 3 2.42 -13.86 10.06
C GLY A 3 3.74 -13.10 9.93
N ALA A 4 4.20 -12.49 11.03
CA ALA A 4 5.43 -11.68 11.02
C ALA A 4 6.71 -12.49 10.74
N VAL A 5 6.68 -13.82 10.89
CA VAL A 5 7.86 -14.70 10.81
C VAL A 5 7.54 -15.94 9.95
N THR A 6 8.52 -16.38 9.16
CA THR A 6 8.44 -17.61 8.36
C THR A 6 9.83 -18.18 8.09
N GLU A 7 9.93 -19.47 7.78
CA GLU A 7 11.17 -20.14 7.39
C GLU A 7 11.40 -20.02 5.88
N ILE A 8 12.66 -19.90 5.45
CA ILE A 8 13.05 -19.80 4.03
C ILE A 8 14.21 -20.74 3.70
N ASP A 9 14.15 -21.39 2.53
CA ASP A 9 15.27 -22.18 2.01
C ASP A 9 16.29 -21.27 1.28
N LEU A 10 17.41 -21.00 1.93
CA LEU A 10 18.48 -20.15 1.40
C LEU A 10 19.19 -20.75 0.17
N ARG A 11 19.07 -22.07 -0.08
CA ARG A 11 19.64 -22.68 -1.30
C ARG A 11 18.95 -22.17 -2.55
N VAL A 12 17.63 -21.92 -2.49
CA VAL A 12 16.86 -21.36 -3.60
C VAL A 12 17.25 -19.90 -3.85
N VAL A 13 17.42 -19.13 -2.78
CA VAL A 13 17.88 -17.74 -2.84
C VAL A 13 19.24 -17.66 -3.52
N LEU A 14 20.19 -18.50 -3.11
CA LEU A 14 21.55 -18.50 -3.65
C LEU A 14 21.58 -18.97 -5.11
N SER A 15 20.99 -20.13 -5.42
CA SER A 15 21.02 -20.73 -6.76
C SER A 15 20.42 -19.83 -7.83
N LYS A 16 19.40 -19.04 -7.47
CA LYS A 16 18.73 -18.09 -8.36
C LYS A 16 19.17 -16.63 -8.17
N ARG A 17 20.12 -16.37 -7.28
CA ARG A 17 20.61 -15.01 -6.92
C ARG A 17 19.47 -14.05 -6.57
N LEU A 18 18.51 -14.52 -5.79
CA LEU A 18 17.36 -13.71 -5.39
C LEU A 18 17.76 -12.64 -4.37
N THR A 19 17.05 -11.51 -4.41
CA THR A 19 17.16 -10.44 -3.42
C THR A 19 15.91 -10.43 -2.55
N ILE A 20 16.08 -10.40 -1.24
CA ILE A 20 14.97 -10.24 -0.28
C ILE A 20 14.99 -8.80 0.22
N GLN A 21 13.89 -8.08 0.03
CA GLN A 21 13.72 -6.70 0.49
C GLN A 21 12.50 -6.60 1.40
N ALA A 22 12.64 -5.82 2.47
CA ALA A 22 11.54 -5.39 3.32
C ALA A 22 11.49 -3.86 3.32
N ALA A 23 10.29 -3.30 3.20
CA ALA A 23 10.11 -1.85 3.21
C ALA A 23 8.86 -1.49 4.02
N GLY A 24 9.00 -0.48 4.89
CA GLY A 24 7.89 0.17 5.58
C GLY A 24 7.94 1.67 5.37
N LEU A 25 6.78 2.32 5.41
CA LEU A 25 6.67 3.79 5.30
C LEU A 25 6.63 4.49 6.67
N ARG A 26 6.13 3.83 7.72
CA ARG A 26 5.84 4.45 9.02
C ARG A 26 7.09 5.05 9.68
N TYR A 27 8.18 4.28 9.73
CA TYR A 27 9.42 4.64 10.44
C TYR A 27 10.44 5.43 9.62
N ARG A 28 10.12 5.84 8.39
CA ARG A 28 11.03 6.62 7.55
C ARG A 28 11.11 8.07 8.05
N SER A 29 12.30 8.67 7.93
CA SER A 29 12.52 10.08 8.24
C SER A 29 11.71 10.99 7.29
N PRO A 30 11.42 12.24 7.69
CA PRO A 30 10.75 13.21 6.82
C PRO A 30 11.46 13.41 5.48
N GLU A 31 12.80 13.48 5.48
CA GLU A 31 13.61 13.68 4.28
C GLU A 31 13.47 12.51 3.30
N ASN A 32 13.47 11.29 3.85
CA ASN A 32 13.28 10.10 3.04
C ASN A 32 11.87 10.00 2.46
N LYS A 33 10.84 10.39 3.22
CA LYS A 33 9.46 10.50 2.72
C LYS A 33 9.35 11.55 1.62
N ALA A 34 9.99 12.71 1.78
CA ALA A 34 10.01 13.76 0.77
C ALA A 34 10.67 13.28 -0.54
N ALA A 35 11.75 12.52 -0.45
CA ALA A 35 12.37 11.89 -1.62
C ALA A 35 11.40 10.93 -2.33
N ILE A 36 10.69 10.07 -1.57
CA ILE A 36 9.68 9.17 -2.15
C ILE A 36 8.56 9.96 -2.85
N VAL A 37 8.04 11.00 -2.22
CA VAL A 37 6.97 11.84 -2.80
C VAL A 37 7.45 12.46 -4.11
N ARG A 38 8.66 13.03 -4.13
CA ARG A 38 9.26 13.61 -5.36
C ARG A 38 9.38 12.57 -6.49
N GLU A 39 9.81 11.36 -6.17
CA GLU A 39 9.88 10.28 -7.17
C GLU A 39 8.49 9.85 -7.67
N VAL A 40 7.48 9.80 -6.80
CA VAL A 40 6.10 9.50 -7.20
C VAL A 40 5.54 10.62 -8.08
N GLU A 41 5.79 11.88 -7.73
CA GLU A 41 5.41 13.05 -8.52
C GLU A 41 6.01 13.01 -9.93
N ASN A 42 7.32 12.73 -10.04
CA ASN A 42 8.02 12.71 -11.31
C ASN A 42 7.62 11.51 -12.20
N ASN A 43 7.47 10.32 -11.61
CA ASN A 43 7.39 9.08 -12.38
C ASN A 43 5.98 8.49 -12.47
N VAL A 44 5.10 8.74 -11.49
CA VAL A 44 3.79 8.09 -11.39
C VAL A 44 2.65 9.07 -11.63
N TRP A 45 2.77 10.30 -11.12
CA TRP A 45 1.72 11.32 -11.21
C TRP A 45 1.26 11.64 -12.64
N PRO A 46 2.15 11.72 -13.67
CA PRO A 46 1.72 11.91 -15.04
C PRO A 46 0.75 10.82 -15.53
N ALA A 47 0.93 9.58 -15.10
CA ALA A 47 0.04 8.47 -15.45
C ALA A 47 -1.30 8.54 -14.72
N ILE A 48 -1.34 9.11 -13.51
CA ILE A 48 -2.58 9.38 -12.77
C ILE A 48 -3.39 10.48 -13.48
N VAL A 49 -2.75 11.60 -13.83
CA VAL A 49 -3.38 12.71 -14.56
C VAL A 49 -3.90 12.25 -15.93
N ALA A 50 -3.12 11.41 -16.63
CA ALA A 50 -3.54 10.81 -17.89
C ALA A 50 -4.62 9.71 -17.75
N GLY A 51 -5.05 9.39 -16.52
CA GLY A 51 -6.05 8.36 -16.25
C GLY A 51 -5.59 6.92 -16.53
N LYS A 52 -4.29 6.68 -16.73
CA LYS A 52 -3.72 5.34 -16.93
C LYS A 52 -3.57 4.58 -15.62
N VAL A 53 -3.40 5.31 -14.52
CA VAL A 53 -3.39 4.76 -13.15
C VAL A 53 -4.58 5.36 -12.41
N LYS A 54 -5.47 4.50 -11.91
CA LYS A 54 -6.66 4.90 -11.16
C LYS A 54 -6.76 4.12 -9.85
N PRO A 55 -7.17 4.76 -8.74
CA PRO A 55 -7.50 4.02 -7.54
C PRO A 55 -8.76 3.18 -7.80
N VAL A 56 -8.73 1.92 -7.38
CA VAL A 56 -9.95 1.10 -7.27
C VAL A 56 -10.60 1.47 -5.95
N VAL A 57 -11.71 2.21 -6.00
CA VAL A 57 -12.49 2.58 -4.81
C VAL A 57 -13.64 1.60 -4.65
N TYR A 58 -13.70 0.97 -3.48
CA TYR A 58 -14.76 0.02 -3.13
C TYR A 58 -16.02 0.74 -2.67
N LYS A 59 -15.89 1.67 -1.70
CA LYS A 59 -17.01 2.38 -1.10
C LYS A 59 -16.55 3.69 -0.46
N TYR A 60 -17.46 4.66 -0.47
CA TYR A 60 -17.34 5.91 0.27
C TYR A 60 -18.24 5.86 1.51
N PHE A 61 -17.76 6.42 2.62
CA PHE A 61 -18.54 6.65 3.84
C PHE A 61 -18.39 8.10 4.27
N PRO A 62 -19.42 8.72 4.87
CA PRO A 62 -19.22 9.92 5.67
C PRO A 62 -18.18 9.67 6.78
N LEU A 63 -17.40 10.68 7.15
CA LEU A 63 -16.40 10.59 8.21
C LEU A 63 -17.05 10.20 9.56
N SER A 64 -18.28 10.64 9.80
CA SER A 64 -19.09 10.24 10.96
C SER A 64 -19.35 8.72 11.03
N GLU A 65 -19.24 8.00 9.92
CA GLU A 65 -19.44 6.56 9.82
C GLU A 65 -18.12 5.77 9.78
N ALA A 66 -17.00 6.38 10.21
CA ALA A 66 -15.69 5.71 10.21
C ALA A 66 -15.69 4.35 10.92
N ALA A 67 -16.51 4.18 11.97
CA ALA A 67 -16.65 2.89 12.65
C ALA A 67 -17.24 1.80 11.73
N GLU A 68 -18.21 2.14 10.89
CA GLU A 68 -18.79 1.20 9.92
C GLU A 68 -17.81 0.90 8.78
N ALA A 69 -17.11 1.93 8.29
CA ALA A 69 -16.04 1.76 7.32
C ALA A 69 -14.96 0.78 7.84
N HIS A 70 -14.61 0.86 9.14
CA HIS A 70 -13.66 -0.04 9.78
C HIS A 70 -14.19 -1.48 9.89
N ARG A 71 -15.46 -1.67 10.29
CA ARG A 71 -16.10 -3.00 10.32
C ARG A 71 -16.09 -3.67 8.95
N LEU A 72 -16.39 -2.91 7.89
CA LEU A 72 -16.29 -3.40 6.52
C LEU A 72 -14.85 -3.79 6.16
N MET A 73 -13.86 -2.98 6.55
CA MET A 73 -12.44 -3.26 6.32
C MET A 73 -12.01 -4.59 6.97
N GLU A 74 -12.35 -4.80 8.24
CA GLU A 74 -12.03 -6.02 9.00
C GLU A 74 -12.65 -7.27 8.38
N SER A 75 -13.85 -7.16 7.79
CA SER A 75 -14.52 -8.28 7.14
C SER A 75 -13.76 -8.85 5.94
N SER A 76 -12.78 -8.10 5.39
CA SER A 76 -12.00 -8.47 4.21
C SER A 76 -12.84 -8.74 2.94
N LYS A 77 -14.11 -8.28 2.90
CA LYS A 77 -15.01 -8.42 1.75
C LYS A 77 -14.80 -7.36 0.67
N HIS A 78 -13.87 -6.43 0.87
CA HIS A 78 -13.61 -5.33 -0.06
C HIS A 78 -12.41 -5.61 -0.97
N ILE A 79 -12.50 -5.16 -2.22
CA ILE A 79 -11.35 -5.04 -3.12
C ILE A 79 -11.19 -3.56 -3.44
N GLY A 80 -10.00 -3.02 -3.15
CA GLY A 80 -9.71 -1.59 -3.31
C GLY A 80 -9.81 -0.79 -2.02
N LYS A 81 -9.93 0.53 -2.16
CA LYS A 81 -9.89 1.51 -1.07
C LYS A 81 -11.29 1.81 -0.54
N ILE A 82 -11.39 1.98 0.79
CA ILE A 82 -12.55 2.59 1.44
C ILE A 82 -12.18 4.03 1.74
N LEU A 83 -12.99 4.99 1.28
CA LEU A 83 -12.72 6.41 1.45
C LEU A 83 -13.70 7.04 2.43
N LEU A 84 -13.19 7.91 3.30
CA LEU A 84 -13.98 8.72 4.20
C LEU A 84 -14.12 10.12 3.61
N LEU A 85 -15.35 10.59 3.51
CA LEU A 85 -15.71 11.92 3.05
C LEU A 85 -15.92 12.84 4.25
N PRO A 86 -15.38 14.07 4.27
CA PRO A 86 -15.56 15.03 5.36
C PRO A 86 -17.03 15.29 5.72
#